data_AF-A0A533YG07-F1
#
_entry.id   AF-A0A533YG07-F1
#
_cell.length_a   1.000
_cell.length_b   1.000
_cell.length_c   1.000
_cell.angle_alpha   90.00
_cell.angle_beta   90.00
_cell.angle_gamma   90.00
#
_symmetry.space_group_name_H-M   'P 1'
#
loop_
_entity.id
_entity.type
_entity.pdbx_description
1 polymer ?
#
loop_
_entity_poly.entity_id
_entity_poly.type
_entity_poly.pdbx_seq_one_letter_code
_entity_poly.pdbx_strand_id
1 'polypeptide(L)'
;MALLIMTLLIAPGCGYNDIQGLDEETNAAWSEVLNQYQRRADLIPNLVNVVKGYAAHERQTLEAVTQARSQVAGIKATPELIKDPEAFKKFQAAQGDLSTALARLMVVVEKYPDLKANENYKLVRFFPTNMTAKYILKMDVKPNFTVADEKAAAQPPEVKF
;
A
#
# COMPACT_ATOMS: atom_id res chain seq x y z
N MET A 1 -22.46 57.50 0.93
CA MET A 1 -22.40 56.41 -0.08
C MET A 1 -21.04 55.73 -0.22
N ALA A 2 -19.95 56.24 0.40
CA ALA A 2 -18.63 55.57 0.39
C ALA A 2 -18.45 54.52 1.51
N LEU A 3 -19.25 54.58 2.58
CA LEU A 3 -19.11 53.72 3.76
C LEU A 3 -19.65 52.29 3.56
N LEU A 4 -20.48 52.07 2.52
CA LEU A 4 -21.14 50.79 2.25
C LEU A 4 -20.32 49.88 1.31
N ILE A 5 -19.28 50.43 0.67
CA ILE A 5 -18.44 49.71 -0.29
C ILE A 5 -17.21 49.09 0.40
N MET A 6 -16.85 49.59 1.59
CA MET A 6 -15.66 49.13 2.31
C MET A 6 -15.90 47.88 3.18
N THR A 7 -17.16 47.47 3.35
CA THR A 7 -17.55 46.32 4.17
C THR A 7 -17.59 44.99 3.40
N LEU A 8 -17.41 44.99 2.08
CA LEU A 8 -17.54 43.81 1.23
C LEU A 8 -16.21 43.09 0.90
N LEU A 9 -15.08 43.55 1.46
CA LEU A 9 -13.74 43.05 1.11
C LEU A 9 -13.07 42.18 2.19
N ILE A 10 -13.78 41.79 3.24
CA ILE A 10 -13.20 40.97 4.33
C ILE A 10 -14.00 39.68 4.50
N ALA A 11 -13.84 38.76 3.55
CA ALA A 11 -14.06 37.34 3.84
C ALA A 11 -13.10 36.41 3.07
N PRO A 12 -11.76 36.53 3.19
CA PRO A 12 -10.86 35.46 2.81
C PRO A 12 -10.52 34.64 4.06
N GLY A 13 -11.41 33.74 4.51
CA GLY A 13 -11.18 33.03 5.78
C GLY A 13 -11.78 31.63 5.94
N CYS A 14 -12.82 31.28 5.18
CA CYS A 14 -13.53 30.00 5.38
C CYS A 14 -13.21 28.89 4.37
N GLY A 15 -12.21 29.05 3.51
CA GLY A 15 -11.87 28.01 2.50
C GLY A 15 -10.39 27.67 2.37
N TYR A 16 -9.46 28.52 2.82
CA TYR A 16 -8.03 28.31 2.58
C TYR A 16 -7.41 27.23 3.49
N ASN A 17 -7.86 27.13 4.74
CA ASN A 17 -7.45 26.06 5.67
C ASN A 17 -8.05 24.69 5.31
N ASP A 18 -9.19 24.68 4.61
CA ASP A 18 -9.91 23.45 4.27
C ASP A 18 -9.22 22.72 3.10
N ILE A 19 -8.71 23.46 2.10
CA ILE A 19 -7.96 22.89 0.97
C ILE A 19 -6.61 22.29 1.42
N GLN A 20 -5.90 22.93 2.35
CA GLN A 20 -4.66 22.37 2.91
C GLN A 20 -4.94 21.09 3.70
N GLY A 21 -6.00 21.06 4.50
CA GLY A 21 -6.41 19.85 5.22
C GLY A 21 -6.79 18.69 4.28
N LEU A 22 -7.53 18.98 3.21
CA LEU A 22 -7.91 17.98 2.20
C LEU A 22 -6.71 17.44 1.41
N ASP A 23 -5.72 18.28 1.11
CA ASP A 23 -4.47 17.86 0.47
C ASP A 23 -3.64 16.95 1.39
N GLU A 24 -3.53 17.27 2.68
CA GLU A 24 -2.86 16.44 3.67
C GLU A 24 -3.55 15.07 3.84
N GLU A 25 -4.89 15.05 3.91
CA GLU A 25 -5.66 13.81 3.99
C GLU A 25 -5.49 12.94 2.74
N THR A 26 -5.52 13.55 1.55
CA THR A 26 -5.33 12.83 0.28
C THR A 26 -3.92 12.25 0.18
N ASN A 27 -2.89 13.01 0.57
CA ASN A 27 -1.51 12.53 0.61
C ASN A 27 -1.31 11.39 1.61
N ALA A 28 -1.95 11.47 2.78
CA ALA A 28 -1.92 10.42 3.79
C ALA A 28 -2.63 9.14 3.29
N ALA A 29 -3.81 9.26 2.70
CA ALA A 29 -4.54 8.15 2.11
C ALA A 29 -3.75 7.48 0.97
N TRP A 30 -3.11 8.28 0.11
CA TRP A 30 -2.28 7.76 -0.97
C TRP A 30 -1.02 7.06 -0.44
N SER A 31 -0.36 7.64 0.57
CA SER A 31 0.80 7.01 1.22
C SER A 31 0.46 5.67 1.85
N GLU A 32 -0.72 5.54 2.44
CA GLU A 32 -1.22 4.25 2.95
C GLU A 32 -1.36 3.23 1.82
N VAL A 33 -1.96 3.61 0.69
CA VAL A 33 -2.08 2.72 -0.48
C VAL A 33 -0.71 2.24 -0.96
N LEU A 34 0.27 3.16 -1.06
CA LEU A 34 1.64 2.82 -1.45
C LEU A 34 2.29 1.84 -0.47
N ASN A 35 2.12 2.05 0.84
CA ASN A 35 2.64 1.16 1.87
C ASN A 35 2.08 -0.27 1.74
N GLN A 36 0.81 -0.41 1.37
CA GLN A 36 0.18 -1.71 1.17
C GLN A 36 0.73 -2.39 -0.10
N TYR A 37 0.89 -1.66 -1.20
CA TYR A 37 1.53 -2.19 -2.40
C TYR A 37 2.97 -2.64 -2.14
N GLN A 38 3.73 -1.86 -1.35
CA GLN A 38 5.10 -2.19 -0.98
C GLN A 38 5.15 -3.50 -0.16
N ARG A 39 4.34 -3.61 0.90
CA ARG A 39 4.25 -4.83 1.71
C ARG A 39 3.86 -6.06 0.91
N ARG A 40 2.95 -5.93 -0.07
CA ARG A 40 2.62 -7.03 -0.99
C ARG A 40 3.86 -7.48 -1.74
N ALA A 41 4.62 -6.54 -2.29
CA ALA A 41 5.83 -6.82 -3.05
C ALA A 41 6.94 -7.44 -2.18
N ASP A 42 7.04 -7.05 -0.92
CA ASP A 42 8.03 -7.56 0.04
C ASP A 42 7.75 -8.99 0.49
N LEU A 43 6.50 -9.44 0.46
CA LEU A 43 6.13 -10.82 0.79
C LEU A 43 6.36 -11.81 -0.37
N ILE A 44 6.50 -11.33 -1.61
CA ILE A 44 6.65 -12.20 -2.79
C ILE A 44 7.87 -13.13 -2.73
N PRO A 45 9.07 -12.70 -2.30
CA PRO A 45 10.21 -13.61 -2.19
C PRO A 45 9.95 -14.78 -1.25
N ASN A 46 9.28 -14.52 -0.11
CA ASN A 46 8.87 -15.57 0.81
C ASN A 46 7.86 -16.52 0.16
N LEU A 47 6.84 -15.97 -0.52
CA LEU A 47 5.86 -16.76 -1.29
C LEU A 47 6.56 -17.68 -2.31
N VAL A 48 7.46 -17.12 -3.12
CA VAL A 48 8.20 -17.86 -4.14
C VAL A 48 9.01 -18.99 -3.52
N ASN A 49 9.66 -18.77 -2.37
CA ASN A 49 10.41 -19.81 -1.67
C ASN A 49 9.49 -20.94 -1.15
N VAL A 50 8.35 -20.59 -0.57
CA VAL A 50 7.35 -21.57 -0.13
C VAL A 50 6.85 -22.39 -1.31
N VAL A 51 6.41 -21.75 -2.40
CA VAL A 51 5.91 -22.46 -3.58
C VAL A 51 7.00 -23.32 -4.22
N LYS A 52 8.25 -22.84 -4.29
CA LYS A 52 9.38 -23.64 -4.79
C LYS A 52 9.58 -24.95 -4.02
N GLY A 53 9.32 -24.97 -2.72
CA GLY A 53 9.43 -26.17 -1.88
C GLY A 53 8.42 -27.27 -2.24
N TYR A 54 7.26 -26.91 -2.81
CA TYR A 54 6.19 -27.86 -3.14
C TYR A 54 6.01 -28.07 -4.66
N ALA A 55 6.30 -27.05 -5.46
CA ALA A 55 6.01 -26.99 -6.89
C ALA A 55 7.24 -26.54 -7.70
N ALA A 56 8.39 -27.18 -7.47
CA ALA A 56 9.66 -26.82 -8.14
C ALA A 56 9.61 -26.92 -9.69
N HIS A 57 8.68 -27.72 -10.23
CA HIS A 57 8.47 -27.86 -11.68
C HIS A 57 7.76 -26.65 -12.31
N GLU A 58 7.13 -25.78 -11.51
CA GLU A 58 6.39 -24.59 -11.95
C GLU A 58 7.32 -23.38 -12.15
N ARG A 59 8.51 -23.61 -12.72
CA ARG A 59 9.56 -22.59 -12.91
C ARG A 59 9.05 -21.38 -13.67
N GLN A 60 8.36 -21.60 -14.80
CA GLN A 60 7.86 -20.51 -15.65
C GLN A 60 6.92 -19.58 -14.87
N THR A 61 6.05 -20.14 -14.03
CA THR A 61 5.13 -19.37 -13.20
C THR A 61 5.88 -18.57 -12.13
N LEU A 62 6.87 -19.18 -11.48
CA LEU A 62 7.68 -18.55 -10.44
C LEU A 62 8.60 -17.45 -11.00
N GLU A 63 9.16 -17.65 -12.19
CA GLU A 63 9.95 -16.66 -12.92
C GLU A 63 9.09 -15.46 -13.31
N ALA A 64 7.88 -15.69 -13.85
CA ALA A 64 6.94 -14.63 -14.19
C ALA A 64 6.57 -13.77 -12.97
N VAL A 65 6.35 -14.39 -11.80
CA VAL A 65 6.06 -13.68 -10.55
C VAL A 65 7.27 -12.88 -10.07
N THR A 66 8.48 -13.45 -10.17
CA THR A 66 9.72 -12.79 -9.76
C THR A 66 10.03 -11.59 -10.65
N GLN A 67 9.83 -11.73 -11.96
CA GLN A 67 10.00 -10.65 -12.93
C GLN A 67 8.95 -9.55 -12.74
N ALA A 68 7.68 -9.89 -12.53
CA ALA A 68 6.66 -8.89 -12.28
C ALA A 68 6.91 -8.13 -10.98
N ARG A 69 7.43 -8.80 -9.93
CA ARG A 69 7.89 -8.13 -8.70
C ARG A 69 9.02 -7.15 -8.99
N SER A 70 10.04 -7.53 -9.77
CA SER A 70 11.19 -6.66 -10.01
C SER A 70 10.80 -5.38 -10.75
N GLN A 71 9.81 -5.46 -11.64
CA GLN A 71 9.23 -4.29 -12.30
C GLN A 71 8.57 -3.35 -11.29
N VAL A 72 7.79 -3.86 -10.34
CA VAL A 72 7.18 -3.05 -9.27
C VAL A 72 8.25 -2.44 -8.36
N ALA A 73 9.26 -3.21 -7.96
CA ALA A 73 10.34 -2.75 -7.09
C ALA A 73 11.24 -1.68 -7.73
N GLY A 74 11.31 -1.65 -9.07
CA GLY A 74 12.04 -0.63 -9.82
C GLY A 74 11.33 0.74 -9.88
N ILE A 75 10.07 0.81 -9.46
CA ILE A 75 9.29 2.06 -9.48
C ILE A 75 9.36 2.72 -8.11
N LYS A 76 9.80 3.99 -8.09
CA LYS A 76 9.76 4.81 -6.88
C LYS A 76 8.31 5.17 -6.55
N ALA A 77 7.70 4.39 -5.68
CA ALA A 77 6.38 4.64 -5.11
C ALA A 77 6.44 5.82 -4.10
N THR A 78 6.58 7.05 -4.61
CA THR A 78 6.50 8.26 -3.79
C THR A 78 5.08 8.85 -3.79
N PRO A 79 4.69 9.61 -2.77
CA PRO A 79 3.40 10.30 -2.74
C PRO A 79 3.20 11.27 -3.92
N GLU A 80 4.28 11.71 -4.56
CA GLU A 80 4.25 12.61 -5.72
C GLU A 80 3.96 11.87 -7.04
N LEU A 81 4.05 10.54 -7.08
CA LEU A 81 3.88 9.74 -8.30
C LEU A 81 2.51 9.94 -8.97
N ILE A 82 1.47 10.29 -8.20
CA ILE A 82 0.14 10.66 -8.72
C ILE A 82 0.15 11.94 -9.57
N LYS A 83 1.12 12.84 -9.34
CA LYS A 83 1.24 14.11 -10.07
C LYS A 83 1.92 13.95 -11.43
N ASP A 84 2.53 12.79 -11.71
CA ASP A 84 3.13 12.44 -12.99
C ASP A 84 2.28 11.36 -13.70
N PRO A 85 1.50 11.74 -14.73
CA PRO A 85 0.63 10.80 -15.45
C PRO A 85 1.38 9.62 -16.10
N GLU A 86 2.60 9.83 -16.58
CA GLU A 86 3.38 8.77 -17.22
C GLU A 86 3.95 7.80 -16.18
N ALA A 87 4.51 8.31 -15.08
CA ALA A 87 4.98 7.49 -13.98
C ALA A 87 3.82 6.71 -13.34
N PHE A 88 2.67 7.35 -13.17
CA PHE A 88 1.46 6.70 -12.63
C PHE A 88 0.94 5.60 -13.56
N LYS A 89 0.97 5.82 -14.88
CA LYS A 89 0.60 4.78 -15.86
C LYS A 89 1.55 3.58 -15.80
N LYS A 90 2.87 3.81 -15.71
CA LYS A 90 3.87 2.76 -15.55
C LYS A 90 3.67 1.98 -14.24
N PHE A 91 3.40 2.68 -13.14
CA PHE A 91 3.07 2.07 -11.85
C PHE A 91 1.85 1.18 -11.96
N GLN A 92 0.74 1.68 -12.52
CA GLN A 92 -0.48 0.89 -12.70
C GLN A 92 -0.25 -0.35 -13.58
N ALA A 93 0.50 -0.21 -14.67
CA ALA A 93 0.82 -1.33 -15.54
C ALA A 93 1.62 -2.42 -14.78
N ALA A 94 2.68 -2.03 -14.08
CA ALA A 94 3.49 -2.97 -13.29
C ALA A 94 2.67 -3.66 -12.17
N GLN A 95 1.78 -2.93 -11.50
CA GLN A 95 0.86 -3.50 -10.50
C GLN A 95 -0.14 -4.48 -11.12
N GLY A 96 -0.62 -4.20 -12.34
CA GLY A 96 -1.50 -5.08 -13.11
C GLY A 96 -0.81 -6.37 -13.54
N ASP A 97 0.43 -6.26 -14.04
CA ASP A 97 1.25 -7.41 -14.43
C ASP A 97 1.56 -8.31 -13.23
N LEU A 98 1.93 -7.71 -12.09
CA LEU A 98 2.13 -8.45 -10.85
C LEU A 98 0.85 -9.17 -10.40
N SER A 99 -0.30 -8.50 -10.48
CA SER A 99 -1.57 -9.10 -10.11
C SER A 99 -1.94 -10.28 -11.03
N THR A 100 -1.66 -10.16 -12.32
CA THR A 100 -1.87 -11.23 -13.31
C THR A 100 -0.95 -12.43 -13.05
N ALA A 101 0.33 -12.19 -12.78
CA ALA A 101 1.28 -13.24 -12.45
C ALA A 101 0.87 -13.99 -11.16
N LEU A 102 0.43 -13.26 -10.14
CA LEU A 102 -0.07 -13.84 -8.89
C LEU A 102 -1.38 -14.62 -9.09
N ALA A 103 -2.28 -14.18 -9.97
CA ALA A 103 -3.49 -14.94 -10.31
C ALA A 103 -3.14 -16.30 -10.94
N ARG A 104 -2.16 -16.35 -11.85
CA ARG A 104 -1.66 -17.61 -12.42
C ARG A 104 -1.05 -18.51 -11.35
N LEU A 105 -0.27 -17.93 -10.43
CA LEU A 105 0.29 -18.66 -9.30
C LEU A 105 -0.80 -19.26 -8.40
N MET A 106 -1.93 -18.56 -8.19
CA MET A 106 -3.06 -19.12 -7.44
C MET A 106 -3.65 -20.36 -8.12
N VAL A 107 -3.80 -20.35 -9.46
CA VAL A 107 -4.27 -21.54 -10.20
C VAL A 107 -3.30 -22.71 -10.06
N VAL A 108 -1.99 -22.43 -10.06
CA VAL A 108 -0.97 -23.46 -9.80
C VAL A 108 -1.16 -24.03 -8.39
N VAL A 109 -1.31 -23.19 -7.37
CA VAL A 109 -1.48 -23.64 -5.98
C VAL A 109 -2.70 -24.55 -5.80
N GLU A 110 -3.78 -24.34 -6.56
CA GLU A 110 -4.96 -25.23 -6.53
C GLU A 110 -4.64 -26.67 -6.95
N LYS A 111 -3.57 -26.89 -7.73
CA LYS A 111 -3.09 -28.23 -8.10
C LYS A 111 -2.25 -28.90 -7.01
N TYR A 112 -1.84 -28.16 -5.97
CA TYR A 112 -0.98 -28.63 -4.88
C TYR A 112 -1.68 -28.44 -3.51
N PRO A 113 -2.50 -29.41 -3.07
CA PRO A 113 -3.27 -29.32 -1.82
C PRO A 113 -2.40 -29.04 -0.58
N ASP A 114 -1.20 -29.64 -0.51
CA ASP A 114 -0.28 -29.45 0.62
C ASP A 114 0.25 -28.02 0.71
N LEU A 115 0.51 -27.38 -0.44
CA LEU A 115 0.89 -25.98 -0.53
C LEU A 115 -0.27 -25.06 -0.13
N LYS A 116 -1.50 -25.38 -0.55
CA LYS A 116 -2.71 -24.63 -0.19
C LYS A 116 -2.97 -24.66 1.32
N ALA A 117 -2.62 -25.76 1.99
CA ALA A 117 -2.76 -25.91 3.43
C ALA A 117 -1.68 -25.13 4.23
N ASN A 118 -0.55 -24.80 3.60
CA ASN A 118 0.59 -24.14 4.23
C ASN A 118 0.25 -22.75 4.80
N GLU A 119 0.60 -22.50 6.07
CA GLU A 119 0.28 -21.25 6.77
C GLU A 119 1.00 -20.02 6.18
N ASN A 120 2.23 -20.19 5.68
CA ASN A 120 2.98 -19.10 5.07
C ASN A 120 2.38 -18.64 3.73
N TYR A 121 1.75 -19.57 2.99
CA TYR A 121 1.00 -19.23 1.77
C TYR A 121 -0.28 -18.45 2.10
N LYS A 122 -1.00 -18.84 3.16
CA LYS A 122 -2.23 -18.16 3.61
C LYS A 122 -2.00 -16.68 3.92
N LEU A 123 -0.90 -16.32 4.57
CA LEU A 123 -0.56 -14.91 4.88
C LEU A 123 -0.59 -14.01 3.64
N VAL A 124 -0.09 -14.49 2.50
CA VAL A 124 -0.07 -13.71 1.25
C VAL A 124 -1.44 -13.67 0.58
N ARG A 125 -2.24 -14.72 0.72
CA ARG A 125 -3.62 -14.77 0.22
C ARG A 125 -4.55 -13.80 0.96
N PHE A 126 -4.33 -13.57 2.26
CA PHE A 126 -5.15 -12.65 3.07
C PHE A 126 -4.64 -11.20 3.03
N PHE A 127 -3.56 -10.93 2.33
CA PHE A 127 -3.01 -9.58 2.17
C PHE A 127 -4.01 -8.53 1.57
N PRO A 128 -5.01 -8.89 0.74
CA PRO A 128 -6.09 -7.97 0.35
C PRO A 128 -7.14 -7.71 1.44
N THR A 129 -7.31 -8.63 2.39
CA THR A 129 -8.38 -8.53 3.40
C THR A 129 -8.12 -7.51 4.49
N ASN A 130 -6.88 -7.03 4.65
CA ASN A 130 -6.59 -5.96 5.60
C ASN A 130 -7.07 -4.58 5.09
N MET A 131 -7.07 -4.38 3.77
CA MET A 131 -7.67 -3.20 3.13
C MET A 131 -9.19 -3.26 3.21
N THR A 132 -9.79 -4.41 2.91
CA THR A 132 -11.22 -4.65 3.12
C THR A 132 -11.58 -4.47 4.61
N ALA A 133 -10.75 -4.96 5.53
CA ALA A 133 -10.93 -4.76 6.96
C ALA A 133 -10.97 -3.27 7.32
N LYS A 134 -10.00 -2.47 6.86
CA LYS A 134 -9.94 -1.02 7.12
C LYS A 134 -11.06 -0.23 6.46
N TYR A 135 -11.25 -0.42 5.16
CA TYR A 135 -12.05 0.47 4.32
C TYR A 135 -13.50 -0.01 4.12
N ILE A 136 -13.75 -1.32 4.22
CA ILE A 136 -15.10 -1.91 4.08
C ILE A 136 -15.68 -2.27 5.45
N LEU A 137 -14.88 -2.82 6.37
CA LEU A 137 -15.36 -3.26 7.69
C LEU A 137 -15.02 -2.27 8.82
N LYS A 138 -14.32 -1.15 8.53
CA LYS A 138 -13.87 -0.15 9.52
C LYS A 138 -13.17 -0.75 10.75
N MET A 139 -12.50 -1.89 10.58
CA MET A 139 -11.69 -2.49 11.64
C MET A 139 -10.36 -1.74 11.72
N ASP A 140 -9.92 -1.41 12.94
CA ASP A 140 -8.63 -0.76 13.16
C ASP A 140 -7.49 -1.65 12.67
N VAL A 141 -6.93 -1.29 11.52
CA VAL A 141 -5.67 -1.85 11.08
C VAL A 141 -4.58 -1.28 11.97
N LYS A 142 -3.94 -2.18 12.70
CA LYS A 142 -2.93 -1.86 13.72
C LYS A 142 -1.92 -0.83 13.19
N PRO A 143 -1.61 0.20 14.00
CA PRO A 143 -0.48 1.10 13.90
C PRO A 143 0.65 0.69 12.97
N ASN A 144 0.78 1.18 11.73
CA ASN A 144 2.13 1.29 11.18
C ASN A 144 2.62 2.69 11.53
N PHE A 145 3.77 2.74 12.22
CA PHE A 145 4.46 3.92 12.73
C PHE A 145 4.06 5.18 11.98
N THR A 146 3.18 5.95 12.59
CA THR A 146 2.93 7.31 12.14
C THR A 146 4.10 8.17 12.64
N VAL A 147 4.44 9.24 11.94
CA VAL A 147 5.50 10.18 12.37
C VAL A 147 5.19 10.82 13.74
N ALA A 148 3.92 10.75 14.17
CA ALA A 148 3.50 11.10 15.54
C ALA A 148 4.01 10.10 16.59
N ASP A 149 4.12 8.82 16.24
CA ASP A 149 4.68 7.77 17.11
C ASP A 149 6.20 7.91 17.30
N GLU A 150 6.90 8.57 16.36
CA GLU A 150 8.34 8.84 16.45
C GLU A 150 8.68 9.78 17.62
N LYS A 151 7.82 10.78 17.88
CA LYS A 151 7.94 11.69 19.04
C LYS A 151 7.58 11.02 20.37
N ALA A 152 6.75 9.98 20.34
CA ALA A 152 6.41 9.20 21.53
C ALA A 152 7.51 8.15 21.85
N ALA A 153 8.10 7.54 20.82
CA ALA A 153 9.20 6.57 20.96
C ALA A 153 10.56 7.22 21.27
N ALA A 154 10.74 8.50 20.96
CA ALA A 154 11.94 9.28 21.30
C ALA A 154 11.99 9.71 22.77
N GLN A 155 10.90 9.54 23.54
CA GLN A 155 10.90 9.84 24.97
C GLN A 155 11.42 8.62 25.75
N PRO A 156 12.58 8.73 26.42
CA PRO A 156 13.10 7.64 27.23
C PRO A 156 12.10 7.31 28.34
N PRO A 157 11.84 6.03 28.63
CA PRO A 157 10.84 5.64 29.61
C PRO A 157 11.19 6.19 31.00
N GLU A 158 10.23 6.84 31.67
CA GLU A 158 10.39 7.25 33.05
C GLU A 158 10.57 6.02 33.94
N VAL A 159 11.78 5.89 34.48
CA VAL A 159 12.09 4.92 35.53
C VAL A 159 11.50 5.44 36.82
N LYS A 160 10.34 4.88 37.20
CA LYS A 160 9.77 5.09 38.53
C LYS A 160 10.52 4.21 39.52
N PHE A 161 11.19 4.83 40.47
CA PHE A 161 11.71 4.16 41.67
C PHE A 161 10.56 3.80 42.62
#